data_AF-A0A8K0P2G7-F1
#
_entry.id   AF-A0A8K0P2G7-F1
#
_cell.length_a   1.000
_cell.length_b   1.000
_cell.length_c   1.000
_cell.angle_alpha   90.00
_cell.angle_beta   90.00
_cell.angle_gamma   90.00
#
_symmetry.space_group_name_H-M   'P 1'
#
loop_
_entity.id
_entity.type
_entity.pdbx_description
1 polymer ?
#
loop_
_entity_poly.entity_id
_entity_poly.type
_entity_poly.pdbx_seq_one_letter_code
_entity_poly.pdbx_strand_id
1 'polypeptide(L)'
;MAFVALRGLSCRSKSGVFFQNLYKTQFRPVTLKVTTVKKDTGDETFFQRNERLNRPLSPHLTIYKPQLTSLLSLSHRATGMIMSGYMYAFGIGVLALPSTFPHFIEGLGHVSPGVVFILKLGVAFPFAYHYCNGVRHLLWDLGKGLKLKEVYQSGYAVLGSSAALALLLTFL
;
A
#
# COMPACT_ATOMS: atom_id res chain seq x y z
N MET A 1 -0.89 73.44 -49.71
CA MET A 1 -2.34 73.08 -49.80
C MET A 1 -2.41 71.66 -50.35
N ALA A 2 -3.08 70.64 -49.81
CA ALA A 2 -3.92 70.41 -48.63
C ALA A 2 -3.73 68.90 -48.26
N PHE A 3 -3.54 68.55 -46.98
CA PHE A 3 -4.43 67.69 -46.17
C PHE A 3 -5.09 66.51 -46.92
N VAL A 4 -5.00 65.24 -46.49
CA VAL A 4 -5.65 64.67 -45.29
C VAL A 4 -5.04 63.30 -44.92
N ALA A 5 -5.03 63.02 -43.62
CA ALA A 5 -4.57 61.82 -42.92
C ALA A 5 -5.42 60.56 -43.13
N LEU A 6 -4.82 59.37 -43.01
CA LEU A 6 -5.43 58.20 -42.36
C LEU A 6 -4.36 57.33 -41.68
N ARG A 7 -4.46 57.23 -40.34
CA ARG A 7 -3.79 56.25 -39.48
C ARG A 7 -4.47 54.88 -39.65
N GLY A 8 -3.69 53.79 -39.67
CA GLY A 8 -4.23 52.43 -39.74
C GLY A 8 -3.27 51.34 -39.26
N LEU A 9 -3.12 51.24 -37.94
CA LEU A 9 -2.85 50.03 -37.13
C LEU A 9 -1.91 48.94 -37.69
N SER A 10 -0.67 48.96 -37.21
CA SER A 10 0.24 47.80 -37.18
C SER A 10 -0.32 46.71 -36.26
N CYS A 11 -0.72 45.57 -36.83
CA CYS A 11 -1.09 44.37 -36.07
C CYS A 11 0.20 43.70 -35.54
N ARG A 12 0.61 44.07 -34.32
CA ARG A 12 1.73 43.44 -33.62
C ARG A 12 1.30 42.06 -33.14
N SER A 13 1.70 41.01 -33.87
CA SER A 13 1.54 39.61 -33.46
C SER A 13 2.13 39.38 -32.07
N LYS A 14 1.26 39.10 -31.08
CA LYS A 14 1.63 38.69 -29.72
C LYS A 14 1.57 37.16 -29.56
N SER A 15 2.07 36.39 -30.52
CA SER A 15 2.04 34.91 -30.46
C SER A 15 3.32 34.27 -29.88
N GLY A 16 4.26 35.05 -29.33
CA GLY A 16 5.59 34.54 -28.93
C GLY A 16 5.84 34.31 -27.43
N VAL A 17 4.97 34.73 -26.51
CA VAL A 17 5.32 34.81 -25.08
C VAL A 17 4.64 33.75 -24.21
N PHE A 18 3.63 33.03 -24.72
CA PHE A 18 2.89 32.05 -23.91
C PHE A 18 3.56 30.68 -23.84
N PHE A 19 4.40 30.32 -24.82
CA PHE A 19 4.98 28.98 -24.93
C PHE A 19 6.38 28.80 -24.33
N GLN A 20 6.98 29.85 -23.74
CA GLN A 20 8.37 29.75 -23.24
C GLN A 20 8.52 29.38 -21.75
N ASN A 21 7.43 29.31 -20.97
CA ASN A 21 7.52 29.12 -19.51
C ASN A 21 7.24 27.69 -19.01
N LEU A 22 7.05 26.71 -19.90
CA LEU A 22 6.64 25.35 -19.54
C LEU A 22 7.76 24.29 -19.48
N TYR A 23 9.03 24.66 -19.67
CA TYR A 23 10.16 23.72 -19.71
C TYR A 23 11.30 24.02 -18.73
N LYS A 24 11.10 24.91 -17.75
CA LYS A 24 12.05 25.06 -16.63
C LYS A 24 11.83 24.02 -15.53
N THR A 25 11.76 22.74 -15.89
CA THR A 25 12.03 21.68 -14.92
C THR A 25 13.54 21.54 -14.86
N GLN A 26 14.18 22.31 -13.99
CA GLN A 26 15.61 22.20 -13.74
C GLN A 26 15.88 20.81 -13.16
N PHE A 27 16.24 19.85 -14.01
CA PHE A 27 16.86 18.60 -13.58
C PHE A 27 18.11 18.99 -12.79
N ARG A 28 18.06 18.89 -11.47
CA ARG A 28 19.26 18.98 -10.64
C ARG A 28 19.93 17.62 -10.73
N PRO A 29 21.04 17.45 -11.46
CA PRO A 29 21.81 16.22 -11.37
C PRO A 29 22.26 16.09 -9.92
N VAL A 30 21.65 15.16 -9.18
CA VAL A 30 22.14 14.79 -7.86
C VAL A 30 23.33 13.87 -8.11
N THR A 31 24.51 14.47 -8.24
CA THR A 31 25.76 13.72 -8.28
C THR A 31 25.97 13.13 -6.89
N LEU A 32 25.54 11.88 -6.70
CA LEU A 32 25.87 11.14 -5.49
C LEU A 32 27.39 10.97 -5.48
N LYS A 33 28.06 11.64 -4.53
CA LYS A 33 29.48 11.38 -4.28
C LYS A 33 29.57 9.97 -3.74
N VAL A 34 30.04 9.04 -4.57
CA VAL A 34 30.33 7.67 -4.15
C VAL A 34 31.54 7.75 -3.22
N THR A 35 31.28 7.92 -1.93
CA THR A 35 32.28 7.71 -0.90
C THR A 35 32.42 6.21 -0.71
N THR A 36 33.60 5.68 -1.02
CA THR A 36 33.95 4.31 -0.65
C THR A 36 33.83 4.19 0.87
N VAL A 37 32.87 3.39 1.34
CA VAL A 37 32.84 3.01 2.75
C VAL A 37 34.19 2.40 3.05
N LYS A 38 34.95 2.98 4.00
CA LYS A 38 36.11 2.27 4.55
C LYS A 38 35.54 0.95 5.06
N LYS A 39 35.85 -0.16 4.38
CA LYS A 39 35.67 -1.49 4.95
C LYS A 39 36.27 -1.41 6.34
N ASP A 40 35.52 -1.81 7.37
CA ASP A 40 36.04 -1.84 8.74
C ASP A 40 37.43 -2.48 8.69
N THR A 41 38.48 -1.67 8.84
CA THR A 41 39.88 -2.11 8.73
C THR A 41 40.36 -2.72 10.05
N GLY A 42 39.43 -3.10 10.93
CA GLY A 42 39.70 -3.70 12.23
C GLY A 42 39.23 -5.15 12.26
N ASP A 43 39.88 -5.94 13.12
CA ASP A 43 39.65 -7.39 13.28
C ASP A 43 38.21 -7.78 13.67
N GLU A 44 37.33 -6.82 13.98
CA GLU A 44 35.94 -7.04 14.40
C GLU A 44 34.93 -6.35 13.48
N THR A 45 33.85 -7.08 13.16
CA THR A 45 32.69 -6.53 12.43
C THR A 45 31.84 -5.61 13.32
N PHE A 46 31.03 -4.74 12.70
CA PHE A 46 30.06 -3.88 13.41
C PHE A 46 29.19 -4.64 14.42
N PHE A 47 28.65 -5.80 14.05
CA PHE A 47 27.78 -6.60 14.92
C PHE A 47 28.55 -7.16 16.12
N GLN A 48 29.73 -7.75 15.87
CA GLN A 48 30.61 -8.28 16.92
C GLN A 48 31.04 -7.19 17.91
N ARG A 49 31.38 -5.99 17.41
CA ARG A 49 31.73 -4.84 18.25
C ARG A 49 30.57 -4.44 19.17
N ASN A 50 29.32 -4.38 18.66
CA ASN A 50 28.16 -4.00 19.47
C ASN A 50 27.77 -5.08 20.49
N GLU A 51 27.90 -6.35 20.13
CA GLU A 51 27.67 -7.49 21.02
C GLU A 51 28.71 -7.52 22.14
N ARG A 52 30.00 -7.40 21.82
CA ARG A 52 31.10 -7.30 22.79
C ARG A 52 30.92 -6.13 23.77
N LEU A 53 30.43 -4.98 23.27
CA LEU A 53 30.21 -3.79 24.06
C LEU A 53 28.87 -3.79 24.81
N ASN A 54 28.04 -4.85 24.68
CA ASN A 54 26.71 -4.96 25.30
C ASN A 54 25.84 -3.71 25.09
N ARG A 55 25.87 -3.14 23.88
CA ARG A 55 25.07 -1.94 23.59
C ARG A 55 23.59 -2.32 23.48
N PRO A 56 22.70 -1.72 24.29
CA PRO A 56 21.29 -2.02 24.21
C PRO A 56 20.69 -1.49 22.90
N LEU A 57 19.73 -2.23 22.35
CA LEU A 57 18.92 -1.74 21.25
C LEU A 57 17.96 -0.66 21.74
N SER A 58 17.88 0.45 21.01
CA SER A 58 16.90 1.48 21.31
C SER A 58 15.47 0.92 21.15
N PRO A 59 14.53 1.35 22.03
CA PRO A 59 13.14 0.97 21.87
C PRO A 59 12.61 1.53 20.54
N HIS A 60 11.81 0.73 19.83
CA HIS A 60 11.32 1.09 18.50
C HIS A 60 9.81 0.87 18.41
N LEU A 61 9.31 -0.37 18.40
CA LEU A 61 7.86 -0.63 18.28
C LEU A 61 7.05 -0.11 19.46
N THR A 62 7.63 -0.12 20.66
CA THR A 62 6.94 0.30 21.90
C THR A 62 6.76 1.80 22.01
N ILE A 63 7.60 2.61 21.34
CA ILE A 63 7.56 4.07 21.40
C ILE A 63 7.10 4.72 20.10
N TYR A 64 7.01 3.97 19.00
CA TYR A 64 6.62 4.50 17.70
C TYR A 64 5.10 4.79 17.68
N LYS A 65 4.73 6.00 17.26
CA LYS A 65 3.31 6.38 17.13
C LYS A 65 2.64 5.54 16.04
N PRO A 66 1.55 4.81 16.33
CA PRO A 66 0.80 4.09 15.31
C PRO A 66 0.27 5.03 14.23
N GLN A 67 0.61 4.74 12.97
CA GLN A 67 0.16 5.49 11.80
C GLN A 67 -0.79 4.63 10.98
N LEU A 68 -1.73 5.25 10.26
CA LEU A 68 -2.63 4.54 9.37
C LEU A 68 -1.87 3.68 8.35
N THR A 69 -0.78 4.21 7.80
CA THR A 69 0.09 3.51 6.83
C THR A 69 0.75 2.27 7.43
N SER A 70 1.30 2.36 8.63
CA SER A 70 1.96 1.23 9.30
C SER A 70 0.95 0.14 9.68
N LEU A 71 -0.23 0.54 10.17
CA LEU A 71 -1.30 -0.39 10.52
C LEU A 71 -1.85 -1.10 9.27
N LEU A 72 -2.10 -0.38 8.18
CA LEU A 72 -2.56 -1.00 6.93
C LEU A 72 -1.53 -2.01 6.39
N SER A 73 -0.22 -1.70 6.46
CA SER A 73 0.81 -2.65 6.05
C SER A 73 0.83 -3.91 6.93
N LEU A 74 0.69 -3.75 8.24
CA LEU A 74 0.62 -4.89 9.17
C LEU A 74 -0.62 -5.75 8.91
N SER A 75 -1.79 -5.12 8.77
CA SER A 75 -3.04 -5.80 8.45
C SER A 75 -2.98 -6.54 7.11
N HIS A 76 -2.28 -6.00 6.12
CA HIS A 76 -2.10 -6.67 4.82
C HIS A 76 -1.31 -7.97 4.95
N ARG A 77 -0.25 -7.96 5.76
CA ARG A 77 0.51 -9.19 6.08
C ARG A 77 -0.33 -10.17 6.88
N ALA A 78 -1.02 -9.69 7.92
CA ALA A 78 -1.84 -10.53 8.78
C ALA A 78 -2.95 -11.23 7.98
N THR A 79 -3.70 -10.49 7.15
CA THR A 79 -4.76 -11.06 6.30
C THR A 79 -4.22 -12.05 5.26
N GLY A 80 -3.03 -11.80 4.69
CA GLY A 80 -2.36 -12.74 3.80
C GLY A 80 -1.96 -14.04 4.49
N MET A 81 -1.42 -13.96 5.72
CA MET A 81 -1.08 -15.13 6.53
C MET A 81 -2.33 -15.93 6.93
N ILE A 82 -3.39 -15.24 7.35
CA ILE A 82 -4.68 -15.85 7.72
C ILE A 82 -5.25 -16.63 6.53
N MET A 83 -5.33 -16.00 5.35
CA MET A 83 -5.88 -16.62 4.15
C MET A 83 -5.02 -17.79 3.65
N SER A 84 -3.69 -17.66 3.73
CA SER A 84 -2.78 -18.77 3.45
C SER A 84 -3.01 -19.93 4.45
N GLY A 85 -3.21 -19.62 5.72
CA GLY A 85 -3.59 -20.58 6.75
C GLY A 85 -4.89 -21.31 6.43
N TYR A 86 -5.92 -20.60 5.97
CA TYR A 86 -7.17 -21.21 5.50
C TYR A 86 -6.93 -22.18 4.34
N MET A 87 -6.15 -21.77 3.34
CA MET A 87 -5.83 -22.60 2.19
C MET A 87 -5.08 -23.88 2.61
N TYR A 88 -4.05 -23.77 3.44
CA TYR A 88 -3.30 -24.92 3.91
C TYR A 88 -4.14 -25.83 4.80
N ALA A 89 -4.90 -25.27 5.74
CA ALA A 89 -5.77 -26.05 6.63
C ALA A 89 -6.84 -26.81 5.83
N PHE A 90 -7.46 -26.16 4.85
CA PHE A 90 -8.44 -26.80 3.98
C PHE A 90 -7.79 -27.89 3.10
N GLY A 91 -6.68 -27.58 2.43
CA GLY A 91 -5.98 -28.52 1.56
C GLY A 91 -5.47 -29.75 2.30
N ILE A 92 -4.87 -29.57 3.48
CA ILE A 92 -4.45 -30.69 4.34
C ILE A 92 -5.67 -31.43 4.88
N GLY A 93 -6.71 -30.72 5.31
CA GLY A 93 -7.93 -31.32 5.84
C GLY A 93 -8.61 -32.28 4.86
N VAL A 94 -8.68 -31.91 3.57
CA VAL A 94 -9.23 -32.77 2.52
C VAL A 94 -8.42 -34.06 2.33
N LEU A 95 -7.10 -34.02 2.55
CA LEU A 95 -6.23 -35.20 2.40
C LEU A 95 -6.16 -36.06 3.66
N ALA A 96 -6.29 -35.44 4.84
CA ALA A 96 -6.07 -36.09 6.13
C ALA A 96 -7.35 -36.63 6.78
N LEU A 97 -8.51 -36.05 6.48
CA LEU A 97 -9.78 -36.44 7.09
C LEU A 97 -10.52 -37.46 6.22
N PRO A 98 -11.18 -38.47 6.83
CA PRO A 98 -11.95 -39.48 6.10
C PRO A 98 -13.31 -38.95 5.59
N SER A 99 -13.74 -37.78 6.08
CA SER A 99 -15.03 -37.18 5.76
C SER A 99 -14.97 -36.27 4.53
N THR A 100 -16.07 -36.21 3.79
CA THR A 100 -16.19 -35.35 2.60
C THR A 100 -16.66 -33.94 2.94
N PHE A 101 -16.47 -32.99 2.03
CA PHE A 101 -16.90 -31.60 2.23
C PHE A 101 -18.40 -31.44 2.58
N PRO A 102 -19.36 -32.13 1.92
CA PRO A 102 -20.78 -32.04 2.27
C PRO A 102 -21.08 -32.40 3.74
N HIS A 103 -20.37 -33.39 4.31
CA HIS A 103 -20.55 -33.77 5.70
C HIS A 103 -20.26 -32.61 6.67
N PHE A 104 -19.23 -31.80 6.39
CA PHE A 104 -18.92 -30.62 7.21
C PHE A 104 -19.97 -29.52 7.06
N ILE A 105 -20.56 -29.36 5.87
CA ILE A 105 -21.64 -28.39 5.63
C ILE A 105 -22.93 -28.80 6.36
N GLU A 106 -23.29 -30.08 6.32
CA GLU A 106 -24.42 -30.62 7.10
C GLU A 106 -24.24 -30.39 8.60
N GLY A 107 -23.00 -30.57 9.11
CA GLY A 107 -22.66 -30.28 10.51
C GLY A 107 -22.89 -28.82 10.93
N LEU A 108 -22.84 -27.87 9.98
CA LEU A 108 -23.15 -26.47 10.23
C LEU A 108 -24.65 -26.15 10.19
N GLY A 109 -25.51 -27.08 9.75
CA GLY A 109 -26.95 -26.87 9.57
C GLY A 109 -27.72 -26.59 10.86
N HIS A 110 -27.16 -26.94 12.03
CA HIS A 110 -27.76 -26.69 13.34
C HIS A 110 -27.22 -25.44 14.04
N VAL A 111 -26.32 -24.69 13.41
CA VAL A 111 -25.67 -23.51 13.98
C VAL A 111 -26.58 -22.28 13.82
N SER A 112 -26.59 -21.39 14.80
CA SER A 112 -27.43 -20.19 14.75
C SER A 112 -27.03 -19.27 13.59
N PRO A 113 -28.00 -18.56 12.97
CA PRO A 113 -27.71 -17.66 11.85
C PRO A 113 -26.65 -16.59 12.16
N GLY A 114 -26.60 -16.11 13.39
CA GLY A 114 -25.60 -15.14 13.84
C GLY A 114 -24.18 -15.70 13.84
N VAL A 115 -24.00 -16.97 14.23
CA VAL A 115 -22.68 -17.61 14.17
C VAL A 115 -22.27 -17.88 12.73
N VAL A 116 -23.19 -18.33 11.87
CA VAL A 116 -22.93 -18.49 10.43
C VAL A 116 -22.51 -17.16 9.79
N PHE A 117 -23.16 -16.07 10.16
CA PHE A 117 -22.78 -14.72 9.70
C PHE A 117 -21.36 -14.34 10.12
N ILE A 118 -20.97 -14.58 11.37
CA ILE A 118 -19.61 -14.29 11.87
C ILE A 118 -18.57 -15.15 11.13
N LEU A 119 -18.86 -16.44 10.89
CA LEU A 119 -17.97 -17.32 10.14
C LEU A 119 -17.80 -16.86 8.69
N LYS A 120 -18.89 -16.51 8.01
CA LYS A 120 -18.85 -15.93 6.66
C LYS A 120 -18.02 -14.64 6.64
N LEU A 121 -18.25 -13.74 7.59
CA LEU A 121 -17.51 -12.48 7.69
C LEU A 121 -16.02 -12.71 7.99
N GLY A 122 -15.70 -13.70 8.82
CA GLY A 122 -14.33 -14.11 9.15
C GLY A 122 -13.52 -14.58 7.94
N VAL A 123 -14.17 -15.16 6.94
CA VAL A 123 -13.54 -15.53 5.66
C VAL A 123 -13.58 -14.37 4.66
N ALA A 124 -14.70 -13.66 4.57
CA ALA A 124 -14.91 -12.60 3.59
C ALA A 124 -14.06 -11.34 3.84
N PHE A 125 -13.94 -10.91 5.10
CA PHE A 125 -13.20 -9.69 5.47
C PHE A 125 -11.70 -9.75 5.14
N PRO A 126 -10.93 -10.78 5.55
CA PRO A 126 -9.50 -10.83 5.22
C PRO A 126 -9.27 -10.89 3.70
N PHE A 127 -10.12 -11.60 2.95
CA PHE A 127 -10.06 -11.61 1.49
C PHE A 127 -10.31 -10.21 0.89
N ALA A 128 -11.43 -9.58 1.25
CA ALA A 128 -11.82 -8.27 0.72
C ALA A 128 -10.76 -7.20 1.02
N TYR A 129 -10.28 -7.15 2.26
CA TYR A 129 -9.22 -6.22 2.66
C TYR A 129 -7.90 -6.50 1.92
N HIS A 130 -7.46 -7.75 1.89
CA HIS A 130 -6.18 -8.11 1.26
C HIS A 130 -6.22 -7.80 -0.24
N TYR A 131 -7.34 -8.07 -0.90
CA TYR A 131 -7.55 -7.75 -2.31
C TYR A 131 -7.50 -6.24 -2.58
N CYS A 132 -8.32 -5.44 -1.88
CA CYS A 132 -8.38 -3.99 -2.07
C CYS A 132 -7.02 -3.32 -1.76
N ASN A 133 -6.37 -3.72 -0.66
CA ASN A 133 -5.06 -3.17 -0.32
C ASN A 133 -3.96 -3.71 -1.25
N GLY A 134 -4.09 -4.92 -1.78
CA GLY A 134 -3.20 -5.49 -2.79
C GLY A 134 -3.19 -4.68 -4.09
N VAL A 135 -4.37 -4.26 -4.58
CA VAL A 135 -4.48 -3.34 -5.72
C VAL A 135 -3.75 -2.02 -5.45
N ARG A 136 -3.89 -1.47 -4.24
CA ARG A 136 -3.14 -0.26 -3.83
C ARG A 136 -1.63 -0.49 -3.83
N HIS A 137 -1.14 -1.65 -3.39
CA HIS A 137 0.28 -2.00 -3.45
C HIS A 137 0.78 -2.12 -4.91
N LEU A 138 0.02 -2.75 -5.80
CA LEU A 138 0.37 -2.81 -7.23
C LEU A 138 0.44 -1.42 -7.86
N LEU A 139 -0.44 -0.49 -7.47
CA LEU A 139 -0.36 0.91 -7.92
C LEU A 139 0.92 1.60 -7.41
N TRP A 140 1.36 1.30 -6.19
CA TRP A 140 2.62 1.81 -5.65
C TRP A 140 3.84 1.24 -6.37
N ASP A 141 3.80 -0.03 -6.76
CA ASP A 141 4.86 -0.66 -7.55
C ASP A 141 4.98 -0.02 -8.95
N LEU A 142 3.89 0.52 -9.48
CA LEU A 142 3.87 1.34 -10.69
C LEU A 142 4.29 2.82 -10.47
N GLY A 143 4.69 3.19 -9.25
CA GLY A 143 5.09 4.55 -8.89
C GLY A 143 3.93 5.55 -8.76
N LYS A 144 2.67 5.09 -8.65
CA LYS A 144 1.48 5.95 -8.56
C LYS A 144 1.03 6.14 -7.11
N GLY A 145 0.52 7.33 -6.76
CA GLY A 145 -0.13 7.54 -5.45
C GLY A 145 0.81 7.58 -4.24
N LEU A 146 2.08 7.97 -4.45
CA LEU A 146 3.14 7.95 -3.44
C LEU A 146 3.28 9.27 -2.66
N LYS A 147 2.49 10.32 -2.97
CA LYS A 147 2.47 11.53 -2.14
C LYS A 147 1.73 11.25 -0.84
N LEU A 148 2.17 11.85 0.27
CA LEU A 148 1.60 11.58 1.59
C LEU A 148 0.06 11.74 1.64
N LYS A 149 -0.48 12.79 1.01
CA LYS A 149 -1.93 13.00 0.91
C LYS A 149 -2.64 11.84 0.18
N GLU A 150 -2.08 11.41 -0.95
CA GLU A 150 -2.63 10.31 -1.77
C GLU A 150 -2.54 8.96 -1.03
N VAL A 151 -1.46 8.74 -0.28
CA VAL A 151 -1.25 7.55 0.54
C VAL A 151 -2.33 7.44 1.62
N TYR A 152 -2.72 8.54 2.27
CA TYR A 152 -3.81 8.54 3.25
C TYR A 152 -5.19 8.40 2.59
N GLN A 153 -5.45 9.13 1.50
CA GLN A 153 -6.71 9.03 0.75
C GLN A 153 -6.97 7.61 0.25
N SER A 154 -5.96 6.99 -0.38
CA SER A 154 -6.03 5.59 -0.82
C SER A 154 -6.18 4.63 0.37
N GLY A 155 -5.59 4.93 1.52
CA GLY A 155 -5.78 4.15 2.75
C GLY A 155 -7.24 4.13 3.23
N TYR A 156 -7.90 5.28 3.31
CA TYR A 156 -9.32 5.35 3.66
C TYR A 156 -10.21 4.72 2.59
N ALA A 157 -9.88 4.89 1.31
CA ALA A 157 -10.61 4.26 0.21
C ALA A 157 -10.55 2.72 0.30
N VAL A 158 -9.38 2.16 0.64
CA VAL A 158 -9.23 0.71 0.89
C VAL A 158 -10.09 0.26 2.07
N LEU A 159 -10.11 1.00 3.18
CA LEU A 159 -10.96 0.64 4.32
C LEU A 159 -12.45 0.64 3.96
N GLY A 160 -12.93 1.68 3.29
CA GLY A 160 -14.34 1.77 2.87
C GLY A 160 -14.72 0.69 1.86
N SER A 161 -13.92 0.51 0.81
CA SER A 161 -14.17 -0.50 -0.22
C SER A 161 -14.11 -1.94 0.32
N SER A 162 -13.14 -2.23 1.20
CA SER A 162 -13.03 -3.55 1.83
C SER A 162 -14.20 -3.87 2.76
N ALA A 163 -14.68 -2.90 3.54
CA ALA A 163 -15.85 -3.09 4.39
C ALA A 163 -17.12 -3.35 3.56
N ALA A 164 -17.34 -2.56 2.49
CA ALA A 164 -18.47 -2.76 1.59
C ALA A 164 -18.43 -4.12 0.90
N LEU A 165 -17.26 -4.51 0.37
CA LEU A 165 -17.08 -5.81 -0.29
C LEU A 165 -17.24 -6.97 0.69
N ALA A 166 -16.70 -6.87 1.90
CA ALA A 166 -16.85 -7.90 2.93
C ALA A 166 -18.31 -8.12 3.32
N LEU A 167 -19.07 -7.04 3.51
CA LEU A 167 -20.50 -7.14 3.82
C LEU A 167 -21.27 -7.76 2.65
N LEU A 168 -21.02 -7.31 1.41
CA LEU A 168 -21.64 -7.89 0.22
C LEU A 168 -21.39 -9.41 0.13
N LEU A 169 -20.14 -9.84 0.31
CA LEU A 169 -19.77 -11.26 0.28
C LEU A 169 -20.38 -12.06 1.43
N THR A 170 -20.68 -11.42 2.56
CA THR A 170 -21.29 -12.09 3.72
C THR A 170 -22.78 -12.31 3.52
N PHE A 171 -23.46 -11.38 2.84
CA PHE A 171 -24.90 -11.46 2.53
C PHE A 171 -25.24 -12.29 1.29
N LEU A 172 -24.26 -12.51 0.41
CA LEU A 172 -24.36 -13.47 -0.69
C LEU A 172 -24.35 -14.93 -0.15
#